data_AF-R0KUR6-F1
#
_entry.id   AF-R0KUR6-F1
#
_cell.length_a   1.000
_cell.length_b   1.000
_cell.length_c   1.000
_cell.angle_alpha   90.00
_cell.angle_beta   90.00
_cell.angle_gamma   90.00
#
_symmetry.space_group_name_H-M   'P 1'
#
loop_
_entity.id
_entity.type
_entity.pdbx_description
1 polymer ?
#
loop_
_entity_poly.entity_id
_entity_poly.type
_entity_poly.pdbx_seq_one_letter_code
_entity_poly.pdbx_strand_id
1 'polypeptide(L)'
;MVGEDKIDEITSEALTGLLKLKRDPNYRNDSHTKAYRYKSSYQRNILLKVSEITSYPCSLTRKNLGILLNLNSRSVQIWFQNRRQTFRENESKRSNDNVNNFKNKEQTIPLNKLISFCLETNKK
;
A
#
# COMPACT_ATOMS: atom_id res chain seq x y z
N MET A 1 17.09 29.65 0.44
CA MET A 1 15.85 29.18 1.09
C MET A 1 15.17 28.25 0.10
N VAL A 2 15.47 26.95 0.16
CA VAL A 2 14.89 25.96 -0.77
C VAL A 2 13.57 25.55 -0.14
N GLY A 3 12.46 25.97 -0.76
CA GLY A 3 11.11 25.69 -0.29
C GLY A 3 10.91 24.19 -0.17
N GLU A 4 10.36 23.75 0.96
CA GLU A 4 9.95 22.37 1.12
C GLU A 4 8.93 22.04 0.02
N ASP A 5 9.27 21.09 -0.85
CA ASP A 5 8.42 20.52 -1.91
C ASP A 5 7.22 19.78 -1.29
N LYS A 6 6.32 20.53 -0.65
CA LYS A 6 5.06 20.01 -0.14
C LYS A 6 4.18 19.79 -1.36
N ILE A 7 4.08 18.53 -1.80
CA ILE A 7 3.22 18.16 -2.90
C ILE A 7 1.78 18.52 -2.52
N ASP A 8 1.22 19.47 -3.26
CA ASP A 8 -0.16 19.92 -3.09
C ASP A 8 -1.15 18.78 -3.37
N GLU A 9 -2.31 18.87 -2.73
CA GLU A 9 -3.40 17.90 -2.88
C GLU A 9 -3.85 17.77 -4.34
N ILE A 10 -3.95 18.90 -5.05
CA ILE A 10 -4.31 18.98 -6.47
C ILE A 10 -3.28 18.25 -7.34
N THR A 11 -1.99 18.49 -7.10
CA THR A 11 -0.90 17.82 -7.83
C THR A 11 -0.92 16.31 -7.58
N SER A 12 -1.26 15.90 -6.35
CA SER A 12 -1.41 14.48 -5.98
C SER A 12 -2.58 13.80 -6.73
N GLU A 13 -3.70 14.50 -6.87
CA GLU A 13 -4.88 14.01 -7.60
C GLU A 13 -4.62 13.90 -9.10
N ALA A 14 -3.98 14.92 -9.70
CA ALA A 14 -3.61 14.93 -11.12
C ALA A 14 -2.65 13.79 -11.46
N LEU A 15 -1.60 13.59 -10.66
CA LEU A 15 -0.65 12.47 -10.81
C LEU A 15 -1.36 11.11 -10.71
N THR A 16 -2.33 10.99 -9.80
CA THR A 16 -3.16 9.79 -9.66
C THR A 16 -4.01 9.55 -10.91
N GLY A 17 -4.58 10.60 -11.50
CA GLY A 17 -5.32 10.53 -12.77
C GLY A 17 -4.45 10.02 -13.92
N LEU A 18 -3.24 10.56 -14.09
CA LEU A 18 -2.30 10.13 -15.13
C LEU A 18 -1.88 8.66 -14.96
N LEU A 19 -1.61 8.24 -13.73
CA LEU A 19 -1.27 6.84 -13.45
C LEU A 19 -2.45 5.89 -13.69
N LYS A 20 -3.69 6.32 -13.41
CA LYS A 20 -4.90 5.55 -13.74
C LYS A 20 -5.07 5.37 -15.25
N LEU A 21 -4.80 6.40 -16.06
CA LEU A 21 -4.84 6.29 -17.53
C LEU A 21 -3.80 5.30 -18.05
N LYS A 22 -2.57 5.33 -17.52
CA LYS A 22 -1.52 4.34 -17.85
C LYS A 22 -1.86 2.90 -17.40
N ARG A 23 -2.89 2.75 -16.56
CA ARG A 23 -3.36 1.51 -15.98
C ARG A 23 -4.74 1.08 -16.50
N ASP A 24 -5.21 1.68 -17.60
CA ASP A 24 -6.50 1.33 -18.21
C ASP A 24 -6.53 -0.17 -18.59
N PRO A 25 -7.46 -0.96 -18.00
CA PRO A 25 -7.63 -2.37 -18.31
C PRO A 25 -8.20 -2.63 -19.71
N ASN A 26 -8.80 -1.64 -20.39
CA ASN A 26 -9.23 -1.80 -21.78
C ASN A 26 -8.05 -1.80 -22.77
N TYR A 27 -6.85 -1.38 -22.35
CA TYR A 27 -5.61 -1.47 -23.13
C TYR A 27 -4.73 -2.67 -22.72
N ARG A 28 -4.83 -3.09 -21.46
CA ARG A 28 -4.18 -4.31 -21.00
C ARG A 28 -5.13 -5.47 -21.17
N ASN A 29 -4.94 -6.25 -22.24
CA ASN A 29 -5.40 -7.64 -22.26
C ASN A 29 -4.96 -8.29 -20.94
N ASP A 30 -5.88 -8.38 -19.98
CA ASP A 30 -5.77 -9.21 -18.79
C ASP A 30 -5.94 -10.66 -19.25
N SER A 31 -5.07 -11.06 -20.17
CA SER A 31 -4.71 -12.43 -20.38
C SER A 31 -4.22 -12.88 -19.02
N HIS A 32 -5.06 -13.68 -18.37
CA HIS A 32 -4.77 -14.66 -17.34
C HIS A 32 -3.49 -15.46 -17.62
N THR A 33 -2.34 -14.81 -17.69
CA THR A 33 -1.07 -15.44 -17.44
C THR A 33 -0.95 -15.42 -15.93
N LYS A 34 -1.28 -16.59 -15.36
CA LYS A 34 -1.13 -17.00 -13.96
C LYS A 34 0.34 -16.93 -13.49
N ALA A 35 1.08 -15.91 -13.88
CA ALA A 35 2.41 -15.66 -13.38
C ALA A 35 2.25 -15.05 -11.99
N TYR A 36 2.58 -15.81 -10.96
CA TYR A 36 2.75 -15.29 -9.62
C TYR A 36 3.91 -14.28 -9.66
N ARG A 37 3.59 -13.01 -9.93
CA ARG A 37 4.61 -11.96 -9.99
C ARG A 37 4.96 -11.58 -8.57
N TYR A 38 6.12 -12.06 -8.12
CA TYR A 38 6.71 -11.62 -6.86
C TYR A 38 6.81 -10.09 -6.85
N LYS A 39 6.40 -9.47 -5.73
CA LYS A 39 6.47 -8.02 -5.57
C LYS A 39 7.93 -7.59 -5.61
N SER A 40 8.28 -6.54 -6.35
CA SER A 40 9.62 -5.95 -6.36
C SER A 40 10.03 -5.49 -4.95
N SER A 41 11.33 -5.45 -4.66
CA SER A 41 11.88 -4.92 -3.41
C SER A 41 11.35 -3.51 -3.08
N TYR A 42 11.20 -2.65 -4.10
CA TYR A 42 10.58 -1.33 -3.98
C TYR A 42 9.13 -1.41 -3.48
N GLN A 43 8.32 -2.25 -4.13
CA GLN A 43 6.91 -2.44 -3.79
C GLN A 43 6.76 -2.99 -2.36
N ARG A 44 7.64 -3.93 -1.96
CA ARG A 44 7.64 -4.48 -0.59
C ARG A 44 8.02 -3.41 0.44
N ASN A 45 9.04 -2.60 0.17
CA ASN A 45 9.50 -1.57 1.11
C ASN A 45 8.42 -0.52 1.39
N ILE A 46 7.71 -0.07 0.36
CA ILE A 46 6.60 0.89 0.54
C ILE A 46 5.44 0.24 1.31
N LEU A 47 5.08 -1.00 0.98
CA LEU A 47 4.04 -1.73 1.73
C LEU A 47 4.42 -1.90 3.21
N LEU A 48 5.70 -2.13 3.53
CA LEU A 48 6.21 -2.21 4.90
C LEU A 48 6.08 -0.86 5.63
N LYS A 49 6.57 0.25 5.04
CA LYS A 49 6.42 1.60 5.62
C LYS A 49 4.96 1.96 5.91
N VAL A 50 4.06 1.62 4.98
CA VAL A 50 2.63 1.86 5.20
C VAL A 50 2.08 0.98 6.32
N SER A 51 2.55 -0.26 6.44
CA SER A 51 2.11 -1.18 7.50
C SER A 51 2.50 -0.74 8.91
N GLU A 52 3.58 0.05 9.05
CA GLU A 52 3.97 0.67 10.31
C GLU A 52 2.97 1.74 10.78
N ILE A 53 2.26 2.36 9.83
CA ILE A 53 1.25 3.40 10.10
C ILE A 53 -0.12 2.78 10.31
N THR A 54 -0.49 1.84 9.44
CA THR A 54 -1.74 1.11 9.58
C THR A 54 -1.62 -0.34 9.17
N SER A 55 -2.01 -1.21 10.09
CA SER A 55 -2.23 -2.63 9.82
C SER A 55 -3.51 -2.87 9.00
N TYR A 56 -4.46 -1.91 8.98
CA TYR A 56 -5.78 -2.04 8.37
C TYR A 56 -6.06 -0.87 7.41
N PRO A 57 -5.44 -0.84 6.22
CA PRO A 57 -5.66 0.24 5.26
C PRO A 57 -7.09 0.18 4.70
N CYS A 58 -7.81 1.30 4.72
CA CYS A 58 -9.15 1.43 4.14
C CYS A 58 -9.16 1.19 2.61
N SER A 59 -10.34 0.95 2.04
CA SER A 59 -10.56 0.73 0.60
C SER A 59 -9.91 1.79 -0.29
N LEU A 60 -10.02 3.08 0.06
CA LEU A 60 -9.39 4.17 -0.66
C LEU A 60 -7.86 4.09 -0.63
N THR A 61 -7.28 3.91 0.56
CA THR A 61 -5.83 3.71 0.75
C THR A 61 -5.29 2.54 -0.09
N ARG A 62 -6.03 1.43 -0.13
CA ARG A 62 -5.67 0.24 -0.94
C ARG A 62 -5.68 0.55 -2.44
N LYS A 63 -6.67 1.31 -2.92
CA LYS A 63 -6.74 1.75 -4.33
C LYS A 63 -5.56 2.67 -4.67
N ASN A 64 -5.26 3.66 -3.82
CA ASN A 64 -4.16 4.59 -4.01
C ASN A 64 -2.81 3.86 -4.05
N LEU A 65 -2.56 2.92 -3.13
CA LEU A 65 -1.36 2.07 -3.15
C LEU A 65 -1.27 1.21 -4.41
N GLY A 66 -2.40 0.68 -4.87
CA GLY A 66 -2.45 -0.09 -6.10
C GLY A 66 -2.06 0.74 -7.32
N ILE A 67 -2.43 2.01 -7.34
CA ILE A 67 -2.05 2.93 -8.42
C ILE A 67 -0.56 3.26 -8.33
N LEU A 68 -0.08 3.68 -7.15
CA LEU A 68 1.32 4.06 -6.93
C LEU A 68 2.31 2.92 -7.17
N LEU A 69 1.94 1.69 -6.81
CA LEU A 69 2.80 0.51 -6.94
C LEU A 69 2.55 -0.29 -8.22
N ASN A 70 1.60 0.14 -9.07
CA ASN A 70 1.10 -0.61 -10.22
C ASN A 70 0.69 -2.06 -9.83
N LEU A 71 -0.04 -2.19 -8.72
CA LEU A 71 -0.59 -3.44 -8.19
C LEU A 71 -2.12 -3.41 -8.19
N ASN A 72 -2.77 -4.57 -8.34
CA ASN A 72 -4.22 -4.58 -8.16
C ASN A 72 -4.60 -4.34 -6.69
N SER A 73 -5.71 -3.65 -6.43
CA SER A 73 -6.16 -3.35 -5.06
C SER A 73 -6.34 -4.63 -4.23
N ARG A 74 -6.77 -5.72 -4.88
CA ARG A 74 -6.86 -7.06 -4.28
C ARG A 74 -5.50 -7.61 -3.86
N SER A 75 -4.46 -7.42 -4.68
CA SER A 75 -3.09 -7.86 -4.36
C SER A 75 -2.48 -7.08 -3.18
N VAL A 76 -2.87 -5.81 -3.00
CA VAL A 76 -2.52 -5.02 -1.81
C VAL A 76 -3.25 -5.56 -0.58
N GLN A 77 -4.57 -5.79 -0.69
CA GLN A 77 -5.37 -6.35 0.40
C GLN A 77 -4.81 -7.69 0.91
N ILE A 78 -4.52 -8.64 0.00
CA ILE A 78 -3.95 -9.95 0.34
C ILE A 78 -2.61 -9.79 1.05
N TRP A 79 -1.76 -8.86 0.60
CA TRP A 79 -0.46 -8.64 1.26
C TRP A 79 -0.63 -8.17 2.71
N PHE A 80 -1.54 -7.23 2.98
CA PHE A 80 -1.82 -6.78 4.35
C PHE A 80 -2.47 -7.89 5.20
N GLN A 81 -3.30 -8.75 4.61
CA GLN A 81 -3.82 -9.95 5.30
C GLN A 81 -2.69 -10.89 5.72
N ASN A 82 -1.78 -11.23 4.79
CA ASN A 82 -0.63 -12.10 5.05
C ASN A 82 0.34 -11.48 6.07
N ARG A 83 0.58 -10.16 5.99
CA ARG A 83 1.43 -9.41 6.92
C ARG A 83 0.90 -9.45 8.35
N ARG A 84 -0.42 -9.32 8.53
CA ARG A 84 -1.05 -9.43 9.86
C ARG A 84 -1.11 -10.88 10.35
N GLN A 85 -1.23 -11.85 9.46
CA GLN A 85 -1.22 -13.26 9.83
C GLN A 85 0.12 -13.65 10.48
N THR A 86 1.25 -13.20 9.91
CA THR A 86 2.57 -13.43 10.51
C THR A 86 2.69 -12.80 11.90
N PHE A 87 2.04 -11.64 12.13
CA PHE A 87 2.03 -10.99 13.44
C PHE A 87 1.26 -11.82 14.46
N ARG A 88 0.06 -12.32 14.11
CA ARG A 88 -0.74 -13.21 14.96
C ARG A 88 -0.01 -14.51 15.29
N GLU A 89 0.63 -15.14 14.30
CA GLU A 89 1.37 -16.39 14.49
C GLU A 89 2.60 -16.23 15.40
N ASN A 90 3.25 -15.06 15.37
CA ASN A 90 4.38 -14.76 16.24
C ASN A 90 3.93 -14.43 17.68
N GLU A 91 2.78 -13.79 17.86
CA GLU A 91 2.20 -13.54 19.18
C GLU A 91 1.58 -14.79 19.82
N SER A 92 0.94 -15.65 19.02
CA SER A 92 0.37 -16.93 19.49
C SER A 92 1.46 -17.92 19.91
N LYS A 93 2.64 -17.90 19.28
CA LYS A 93 3.80 -18.70 19.72
C LYS A 93 4.45 -18.17 21.00
N ARG A 94 4.26 -16.88 21.31
CA ARG A 94 4.83 -16.22 22.49
C ARG A 94 3.90 -16.20 23.69
N SER A 95 2.61 -16.42 23.51
CA SER A 95 1.61 -16.22 24.55
C SER A 95 0.52 -17.29 24.44
N ASN A 96 0.59 -18.27 25.34
CA ASN A 96 -0.56 -19.10 25.73
C ASN A 96 -1.53 -18.32 26.64
N ASP A 97 -1.42 -16.98 26.66
CA ASP A 97 -2.14 -16.09 27.55
C ASP A 97 -3.14 -15.23 26.77
N ASN A 98 -4.41 -15.51 27.04
CA ASN A 98 -5.58 -14.68 26.85
C ASN A 98 -5.32 -13.20 26.52
N VAL A 99 -5.46 -12.79 25.24
CA VAL A 99 -5.84 -11.41 24.91
C VAL A 99 -6.73 -11.36 23.66
N ASN A 100 -8.04 -11.51 23.90
CA ASN A 100 -9.06 -10.88 23.07
C ASN A 100 -9.09 -9.38 23.41
N ASN A 101 -8.30 -8.55 22.74
CA ASN A 101 -8.62 -7.15 22.48
C ASN A 101 -7.55 -6.53 21.57
N PHE A 102 -7.94 -5.81 20.51
CA PHE A 102 -7.37 -4.53 20.07
C PHE A 102 -7.74 -4.24 18.59
N LYS A 103 -8.94 -3.64 18.47
CA LYS A 103 -9.30 -2.52 17.59
C LYS A 103 -9.09 -2.69 16.08
N ASN A 104 -10.06 -3.39 15.50
CA ASN A 104 -10.51 -3.17 14.13
C ASN A 104 -11.00 -1.72 13.95
N LYS A 105 -10.20 -0.85 13.33
CA LYS A 105 -10.71 0.31 12.59
C LYS A 105 -9.91 0.42 11.30
N GLU A 106 -10.59 0.34 10.16
CA GLU A 106 -9.98 0.70 8.88
C GLU A 106 -9.48 2.14 8.99
N GLN A 107 -8.20 2.37 8.71
CA GLN A 107 -7.63 3.72 8.73
C GLN A 107 -7.40 4.20 7.31
N THR A 108 -7.92 5.39 7.02
CA THR A 108 -7.64 6.13 5.79
C THR A 108 -6.30 6.83 5.95
N ILE A 109 -5.37 6.58 5.02
CA ILE A 109 -4.12 7.35 4.96
C ILE A 109 -4.27 8.33 3.80
N PRO A 110 -4.04 9.64 4.02
CA PRO A 110 -4.15 10.63 2.96
C PRO A 110 -3.08 10.39 1.89
N LEU A 111 -3.42 10.71 0.65
CA LEU A 111 -2.62 10.36 -0.52
C LEU A 111 -1.23 11.01 -0.50
N ASN A 112 -1.12 12.26 -0.03
CA ASN A 112 0.14 12.97 0.13
C ASN A 112 1.18 12.19 0.94
N LYS A 113 0.76 11.54 2.02
CA LYS A 113 1.62 10.72 2.88
C LYS A 113 2.09 9.44 2.18
N LEU A 114 1.27 8.87 1.29
CA LEU A 114 1.69 7.71 0.49
C LEU A 114 2.70 8.09 -0.59
N ILE A 115 2.55 9.27 -1.20
CA ILE A 115 3.47 9.79 -2.22
C ILE A 115 4.83 10.12 -1.60
N SER A 116 4.86 10.72 -0.40
CA SER A 116 6.13 10.97 0.30
C SER A 116 6.92 9.68 0.53
N PHE A 117 6.27 8.56 0.89
CA PHE A 117 6.96 7.28 1.02
C PHE A 117 7.52 6.73 -0.29
N CYS A 118 6.86 6.98 -1.42
CA CYS A 118 7.35 6.59 -2.75
C CYS A 118 8.54 7.44 -3.22
N LEU A 119 8.62 8.70 -2.79
CA LEU A 119 9.72 9.61 -3.18
C LEU A 119 10.92 9.47 -2.25
N GLU A 120 10.70 9.21 -0.96
CA GLU A 120 11.75 8.98 0.02
C GLU A 120 12.58 7.72 -0.28
N THR A 121 12.02 6.75 -1.01
CA THR A 121 12.73 5.55 -1.46
C THR A 121 13.57 5.76 -2.72
N ASN A 122 13.49 6.92 -3.38
CA ASN A 122 14.31 7.31 -4.54
C ASN A 122 15.54 8.17 -4.17
N LYS A 123 15.77 8.47 -2.89
CA LYS A 123 16.94 9.24 -2.40
C LYS A 123 18.15 8.37 -2.02
N LYS A 124 18.40 7.27 -2.74
CA LYS A 124 19.66 6.51 -2.61
C LYS A 124 20.38 6.44 -3.95
#